data_AF-A0A8H7WVU9-F1
#
_entry.id   AF-A0A8H7WVU9-F1
#
_cell.length_a   1.000
_cell.length_b   1.000
_cell.length_c   1.000
_cell.angle_alpha   90.00
_cell.angle_beta   90.00
_cell.angle_gamma   90.00
#
_symmetry.space_group_name_H-M   'P 1'
#
loop_
_entity.id
_entity.type
_entity.pdbx_description
1 polymer ?
#
loop_
_entity_poly.entity_id
_entity_poly.type
_entity_poly.pdbx_seq_one_letter_code
_entity_poly.pdbx_strand_id
1 'polypeptide(L)'
;MDSTLLPISSSSWMRGRKALRDTYKRFILMNASIRGPFVPHWSRECWTDVCLNKLNEKVKLVGSSINCLGGGDHYVNSMIWATDTIGLNIMLTPAGIEECFQTLDKAVVGEIRTTPIIKSAGYHVNVMMTIFQSQRDYAFENCTYDGDMLREGAYAGFSVHPFELLFIKTNRGINPLMIENLSKWVDQSGLKSYDVCRER
;
A
#
# COMPACT_ATOMS: atom_id res chain seq x y z
N MET A 1 36.79 3.10 43.70
CA MET A 1 35.57 3.58 43.02
C MET A 1 35.70 3.15 41.59
N ASP A 2 35.17 1.98 41.27
CA ASP A 2 35.30 1.31 39.99
C ASP A 2 33.90 1.19 39.40
N SER A 3 33.62 1.95 38.33
CA SER A 3 32.30 2.00 37.69
C SER A 3 32.25 0.94 36.60
N THR A 4 31.81 -0.26 36.98
CA THR A 4 31.55 -1.35 36.04
C THR A 4 30.30 -1.03 35.23
N LEU A 5 30.48 -0.72 33.95
CA LEU A 5 29.42 -0.71 32.94
C LEU A 5 28.93 -2.15 32.74
N LEU A 6 27.68 -2.41 33.12
CA LEU A 6 26.97 -3.63 32.76
C LEU A 6 26.65 -3.60 31.24
N PRO A 7 27.06 -4.61 30.45
CA PRO A 7 26.59 -4.72 29.09
C PRO A 7 25.11 -5.12 29.10
N ILE A 8 24.28 -4.35 28.39
CA ILE A 8 22.90 -4.73 28.10
C ILE A 8 22.94 -5.90 27.11
N SER A 9 23.02 -7.13 27.61
CA SER A 9 22.63 -8.30 26.83
C SER A 9 21.10 -8.37 26.81
N SER A 10 20.47 -7.70 25.84
CA SER A 10 19.02 -7.81 25.63
C SER A 10 18.63 -9.06 24.85
N SER A 11 19.27 -10.20 25.13
CA SER A 11 18.96 -11.50 24.53
C SER A 11 18.02 -12.36 25.40
N SER A 12 17.13 -11.75 26.19
CA SER A 12 16.20 -12.49 27.06
C SER A 12 14.70 -12.19 26.87
N TRP A 13 14.32 -11.21 26.05
CA TRP A 13 12.91 -10.80 25.84
C TRP A 13 12.21 -11.40 24.60
N MET A 14 12.92 -12.17 23.76
CA MET A 14 12.38 -12.73 22.50
C MET A 14 11.97 -14.20 22.61
N ARG A 15 11.60 -14.70 23.80
CA ARG A 15 11.14 -16.09 23.96
C ARG A 15 9.63 -16.22 23.73
N GLY A 16 9.25 -16.72 22.55
CA GLY A 16 7.99 -17.45 22.35
C GLY A 16 6.96 -16.84 21.41
N ARG A 17 7.17 -15.64 20.84
CA ARG A 17 6.23 -15.07 19.85
C ARG A 17 6.73 -15.36 18.43
N LYS A 18 5.92 -16.07 17.63
CA LYS A 18 6.13 -16.20 16.19
C LYS A 18 6.15 -14.81 15.57
N ALA A 19 6.99 -14.58 14.55
CA ALA A 19 6.91 -13.33 13.82
C ALA A 19 5.54 -13.23 13.12
N LEU A 20 5.07 -12.00 12.86
CA LEU A 20 3.81 -11.79 12.14
C LEU A 20 3.84 -12.47 10.77
N ARG A 21 4.99 -12.42 10.08
CA ARG A 21 5.21 -13.09 8.80
C ARG A 21 5.07 -14.62 8.85
N ASP A 22 5.30 -15.21 10.02
CA ASP A 22 5.19 -16.66 10.28
C ASP A 22 3.78 -17.06 10.77
N THR A 23 2.92 -16.08 11.02
CA THR A 23 1.58 -16.27 11.59
C THR A 23 0.49 -15.99 10.56
N TYR A 24 0.65 -14.93 9.77
CA TYR A 24 -0.30 -14.51 8.76
C TYR A 24 0.17 -14.91 7.36
N LYS A 25 -0.78 -15.08 6.43
CA LYS A 25 -0.50 -15.42 5.01
C LYS A 25 -0.65 -14.24 4.06
N ARG A 26 -1.33 -13.19 4.52
CA ARG A 26 -1.70 -12.02 3.76
C ARG A 26 -1.46 -10.80 4.63
N PHE A 27 -0.94 -9.74 4.02
CA PHE A 27 -0.47 -8.56 4.72
C PHE A 27 -0.97 -7.33 4.01
N ILE A 28 -1.33 -6.31 4.80
CA ILE A 28 -1.53 -4.95 4.33
C ILE A 28 -0.48 -4.08 4.99
N LEU A 29 0.35 -3.43 4.19
CA LEU A 29 1.30 -2.41 4.61
C LEU A 29 0.71 -1.05 4.23
N MET A 30 0.78 -0.07 5.13
CA MET A 30 0.23 1.27 4.88
C MET A 30 1.15 2.32 5.48
N ASN A 31 1.25 3.49 4.85
CA ASN A 31 2.02 4.60 5.40
C ASN A 31 1.12 5.60 6.16
N ALA A 32 1.73 6.44 6.99
CA ALA A 32 0.99 7.35 7.88
C ALA A 32 0.42 8.61 7.21
N SER A 33 0.63 8.79 5.90
CA SER A 33 0.24 10.02 5.18
C SER A 33 -1.06 9.91 4.39
N ILE A 34 -1.79 8.81 4.57
CA ILE A 34 -3.08 8.58 3.93
C ILE A 34 -4.24 8.70 4.91
N ARG A 35 -5.43 8.99 4.40
CA ARG A 35 -6.70 9.05 5.14
C ARG A 35 -7.71 8.09 4.52
N GLY A 36 -8.51 7.44 5.36
CA GLY A 36 -9.51 6.44 4.97
C GLY A 36 -9.69 5.36 6.06
N PRO A 37 -10.32 4.21 5.74
CA PRO A 37 -10.87 3.88 4.42
C PRO A 37 -12.13 4.68 4.10
N PHE A 38 -12.21 5.20 2.88
CA PHE A 38 -13.40 5.79 2.31
C PHE A 38 -14.15 4.75 1.52
N VAL A 39 -15.24 4.27 2.09
CA VAL A 39 -16.17 3.34 1.45
C VAL A 39 -17.53 4.03 1.37
N PRO A 40 -18.24 3.99 0.21
CA PRO A 40 -19.57 4.54 0.12
C PRO A 40 -20.50 3.94 1.19
N HIS A 41 -21.33 4.75 1.86
CA HIS A 41 -22.17 4.31 2.98
C HIS A 41 -23.14 3.16 2.64
N TRP A 42 -23.50 3.01 1.37
CA TRP A 42 -24.38 1.95 0.86
C TRP A 42 -23.62 0.64 0.57
N SER A 43 -22.29 0.67 0.53
CA SER A 43 -21.48 -0.52 0.29
C SER A 43 -21.36 -1.36 1.56
N ARG A 44 -21.35 -2.68 1.38
CA ARG A 44 -21.12 -3.67 2.43
C ARG A 44 -19.84 -4.46 2.22
N GLU A 45 -19.03 -4.06 1.25
CA GLU A 45 -17.78 -4.72 0.95
C GLU A 45 -16.76 -4.51 2.07
N CYS A 46 -16.03 -5.56 2.39
CA CYS A 46 -14.89 -5.45 3.28
C CYS A 46 -13.73 -4.80 2.54
N TRP A 47 -13.26 -3.65 3.03
CA TRP A 47 -12.21 -2.89 2.36
C TRP A 47 -10.88 -3.66 2.27
N THR A 48 -10.56 -4.53 3.23
CA THR A 48 -9.34 -5.36 3.13
C THR A 48 -9.47 -6.38 2.00
N ASP A 49 -10.67 -6.94 1.81
CA ASP A 49 -10.94 -7.92 0.75
C ASP A 49 -10.82 -7.29 -0.64
N VAL A 50 -11.20 -6.02 -0.80
CA VAL A 50 -11.03 -5.27 -2.06
C VAL A 50 -9.56 -5.25 -2.50
N CYS A 51 -8.62 -5.11 -1.55
CA CYS A 51 -7.18 -5.17 -1.82
C CYS A 51 -6.68 -6.61 -1.95
N LEU A 52 -6.99 -7.46 -0.97
CA LEU A 52 -6.40 -8.79 -0.81
C LEU A 52 -6.89 -9.79 -1.86
N ASN A 53 -8.12 -9.68 -2.36
CA ASN A 53 -8.66 -10.62 -3.35
C ASN A 53 -8.09 -10.41 -4.76
N LYS A 54 -7.33 -9.33 -4.99
CA LYS A 54 -6.56 -9.14 -6.22
C LYS A 54 -5.27 -9.95 -6.25
N LEU A 55 -4.80 -10.44 -5.10
CA LEU A 55 -3.67 -11.37 -5.03
C LEU A 55 -4.08 -12.72 -5.60
N ASN A 56 -3.18 -13.34 -6.34
CA ASN A 56 -3.38 -14.67 -6.92
C ASN A 56 -2.03 -15.37 -7.11
N GLU A 57 -1.98 -16.47 -7.85
CA GLU A 57 -0.74 -17.23 -8.10
C GLU A 57 0.35 -16.38 -8.77
N LYS A 58 -0.05 -15.40 -9.58
CA LYS A 58 0.82 -14.51 -10.35
C LYS A 58 1.02 -13.15 -9.71
N VAL A 59 -0.04 -12.54 -9.15
CA VAL A 59 0.00 -11.19 -8.57
C VAL A 59 0.39 -11.26 -7.10
N LYS A 60 1.54 -10.66 -6.76
CA LYS A 60 2.12 -10.68 -5.40
C LYS A 60 2.21 -9.33 -4.73
N LEU A 61 1.88 -8.26 -5.44
CA LEU A 61 1.79 -6.91 -4.89
C LEU A 61 0.58 -6.20 -5.49
N VAL A 62 -0.28 -5.68 -4.63
CA VAL A 62 -1.44 -4.89 -5.01
C VAL A 62 -1.37 -3.55 -4.31
N GLY A 63 -1.52 -2.44 -5.03
CA GLY A 63 -1.67 -1.12 -4.40
C GLY A 63 -2.93 -0.40 -4.84
N SER A 64 -3.16 0.79 -4.29
CA SER A 64 -4.24 1.65 -4.78
C SER A 64 -3.90 2.30 -6.11
N SER A 65 -2.65 2.73 -6.30
CA SER A 65 -2.19 3.45 -7.49
C SER A 65 -0.78 3.05 -7.93
N ILE A 66 -0.39 3.53 -9.10
CA ILE A 66 0.91 3.34 -9.73
C ILE A 66 1.47 4.69 -10.16
N ASN A 67 2.79 4.83 -10.06
CA ASN A 67 3.52 5.92 -10.71
C ASN A 67 4.31 5.32 -11.88
N CYS A 68 4.22 5.98 -13.03
CA CYS A 68 4.83 5.52 -14.26
C CYS A 68 5.97 6.44 -14.67
N LEU A 69 7.12 5.83 -14.81
CA LEU A 69 8.37 6.44 -15.20
C LEU A 69 8.52 6.12 -16.68
N GLY A 70 8.36 7.11 -17.56
CA GLY A 70 8.29 6.89 -19.01
C GLY A 70 9.35 5.90 -19.55
N GLY A 71 9.00 5.17 -20.61
CA GLY A 71 9.81 4.05 -21.11
C GLY A 71 9.37 2.67 -20.59
N GLY A 72 8.21 2.59 -19.93
CA GLY A 72 7.60 1.34 -19.46
C GLY A 72 7.92 1.01 -18.00
N ASP A 73 8.84 1.74 -17.38
CA ASP A 73 9.15 1.60 -15.96
C ASP A 73 8.00 2.14 -15.11
N HIS A 74 7.75 1.48 -13.98
CA HIS A 74 6.68 1.87 -13.09
C HIS A 74 6.87 1.25 -11.71
N TYR A 75 6.21 1.84 -10.73
CA TYR A 75 6.14 1.26 -9.40
C TYR A 75 4.79 1.56 -8.73
N VAL A 76 4.31 0.58 -7.97
CA VAL A 76 3.11 0.71 -7.15
C VAL A 76 3.40 1.65 -5.98
N ASN A 77 2.62 2.71 -5.79
CA ASN A 77 2.84 3.65 -4.69
C ASN A 77 2.62 2.97 -3.33
N SER A 78 3.49 3.21 -2.35
CA SER A 78 3.46 2.62 -0.99
C SER A 78 2.38 3.22 -0.08
N MET A 79 1.31 3.78 -0.66
CA MET A 79 0.15 4.28 0.08
C MET A 79 -0.42 3.18 0.95
N ILE A 80 -0.83 2.12 0.27
CA ILE A 80 -1.31 0.87 0.80
C ILE A 80 -0.85 -0.23 -0.15
N TRP A 81 -0.27 -1.29 0.41
CA TRP A 81 0.14 -2.48 -0.30
C TRP A 81 -0.52 -3.70 0.31
N ALA A 82 -1.22 -4.48 -0.50
CA ALA A 82 -1.63 -5.83 -0.17
C ALA A 82 -0.63 -6.82 -0.80
N THR A 83 -0.18 -7.79 -0.01
CA THR A 83 0.76 -8.84 -0.44
C THR A 83 0.46 -10.16 0.29
N ASP A 84 0.92 -11.28 -0.27
CA ASP A 84 1.00 -12.55 0.44
C ASP A 84 2.41 -12.78 1.02
N THR A 85 2.63 -13.92 1.67
CA THR A 85 3.94 -14.31 2.22
C THR A 85 5.05 -14.32 1.18
N ILE A 86 4.76 -14.69 -0.08
CA ILE A 86 5.77 -14.74 -1.14
C ILE A 86 6.22 -13.32 -1.48
N GLY A 87 5.26 -12.44 -1.80
CA GLY A 87 5.56 -11.04 -2.09
C GLY A 87 6.25 -10.35 -0.90
N LEU A 88 5.80 -10.63 0.32
CA LEU A 88 6.39 -10.07 1.53
C LEU A 88 7.87 -10.47 1.67
N ASN A 89 8.20 -11.75 1.44
CA ASN A 89 9.57 -12.23 1.54
C ASN A 89 10.48 -11.69 0.42
N ILE A 90 9.93 -11.36 -0.74
CA ILE A 90 10.69 -10.70 -1.81
C ILE A 90 11.03 -9.26 -1.42
N MET A 91 10.04 -8.51 -0.90
CA MET A 91 10.21 -7.09 -0.57
C MET A 91 10.92 -6.84 0.76
N LEU A 92 10.79 -7.73 1.75
CA LEU A 92 11.52 -7.67 3.01
C LEU A 92 12.93 -8.25 2.83
N THR A 93 13.71 -7.57 1.99
CA THR A 93 15.15 -7.79 1.81
C THR A 93 15.86 -6.42 1.76
N PRO A 94 17.19 -6.35 1.92
CA PRO A 94 17.93 -5.10 1.74
C PRO A 94 17.81 -4.51 0.32
N ALA A 95 17.44 -5.32 -0.68
CA ALA A 95 17.16 -4.85 -2.03
C ALA A 95 15.77 -4.18 -2.17
N GLY A 96 14.85 -4.49 -1.26
CA GLY A 96 13.52 -3.91 -1.17
C GLY A 96 13.43 -2.86 -0.07
N ILE A 97 12.67 -3.19 0.98
CA ILE A 97 12.30 -2.24 2.06
C ILE A 97 12.82 -2.66 3.45
N GLU A 98 13.67 -3.70 3.54
CA GLU A 98 14.24 -4.15 4.82
C GLU A 98 15.44 -3.30 5.24
N GLU A 99 15.23 -1.99 5.36
CA GLU A 99 16.22 -1.08 5.92
C GLU A 99 15.58 0.08 6.70
N CYS A 100 16.33 0.64 7.65
CA CYS A 100 15.89 1.82 8.39
C CYS A 100 16.27 3.09 7.61
N PHE A 101 15.34 3.54 6.77
CA PHE A 101 15.52 4.75 5.97
C PHE A 101 15.63 6.00 6.86
N GLN A 102 16.77 6.70 6.76
CA GLN A 102 17.04 7.90 7.57
C GLN A 102 16.28 9.14 7.07
N THR A 103 15.80 9.13 5.82
CA THR A 103 15.07 10.25 5.21
C THR A 103 13.91 9.74 4.36
N LEU A 104 12.92 10.61 4.14
CA LEU A 104 11.80 10.31 3.26
C LEU A 104 12.27 9.96 1.84
N ASP A 105 13.20 10.71 1.28
CA ASP A 105 13.71 10.46 -0.08
C ASP A 105 14.34 9.08 -0.21
N LYS A 106 15.05 8.61 0.83
CA LYS A 106 15.59 7.24 0.85
C LYS A 106 14.47 6.20 0.96
N ALA A 107 13.43 6.46 1.74
CA ALA A 107 12.27 5.56 1.82
C ALA A 107 11.54 5.46 0.47
N VAL A 108 11.47 6.56 -0.29
CA VAL A 108 10.91 6.57 -1.66
C VAL A 108 11.73 5.69 -2.60
N VAL A 109 13.06 5.61 -2.43
CA VAL A 109 13.88 4.66 -3.20
C VAL A 109 13.47 3.21 -2.93
N GLY A 110 13.15 2.86 -1.68
CA GLY A 110 12.56 1.56 -1.35
C GLY A 110 11.25 1.31 -2.10
N GLU A 111 10.33 2.30 -2.11
CA GLU A 111 9.09 2.25 -2.89
C GLU A 111 9.32 1.98 -4.38
N ILE A 112 10.25 2.72 -5.01
CA ILE A 112 10.59 2.61 -6.42
C ILE A 112 11.12 1.21 -6.76
N ARG A 113 11.95 0.62 -5.88
CA ARG A 113 12.60 -0.67 -6.12
C ARG A 113 11.67 -1.87 -5.94
N THR A 114 10.63 -1.75 -5.12
CA THR A 114 9.74 -2.88 -4.77
C THR A 114 9.06 -3.52 -5.99
N THR A 115 8.59 -2.73 -6.94
CA THR A 115 7.93 -3.29 -8.14
C THR A 115 8.92 -4.05 -9.04
N PRO A 116 10.09 -3.49 -9.41
CA PRO A 116 11.12 -4.21 -10.15
C PRO A 116 11.59 -5.53 -9.51
N ILE A 117 11.76 -5.59 -8.19
CA ILE A 117 12.21 -6.84 -7.53
C ILE A 117 11.13 -7.93 -7.54
N ILE A 118 9.85 -7.56 -7.39
CA ILE A 118 8.72 -8.50 -7.52
C ILE A 118 8.66 -9.05 -8.94
N LYS A 119 8.83 -8.18 -9.94
CA LYS A 119 8.85 -8.57 -11.36
C LYS A 119 10.04 -9.46 -11.71
N SER A 120 11.23 -9.12 -11.21
CA SER A 120 12.44 -9.92 -11.40
C SER A 120 12.34 -11.33 -10.79
N ALA A 121 11.49 -11.51 -9.78
CA ALA A 121 11.18 -12.81 -9.19
C ALA A 121 10.13 -13.63 -9.98
N GLY A 122 9.66 -13.14 -11.13
CA GLY A 122 8.69 -13.81 -12.00
C GLY A 122 7.23 -13.58 -11.62
N TYR A 123 6.94 -12.56 -10.79
CA TYR A 123 5.60 -12.23 -10.33
C TYR A 123 5.12 -10.88 -10.86
N HIS A 124 3.81 -10.67 -10.80
CA HIS A 124 3.14 -9.47 -11.30
C HIS A 124 2.65 -8.57 -10.16
N VAL A 125 2.32 -7.34 -10.52
CA VAL A 125 1.70 -6.33 -9.64
C VAL A 125 0.31 -5.94 -10.13
N ASN A 126 -0.54 -5.36 -9.29
CA ASN A 126 -1.88 -4.89 -9.67
C ASN A 126 -2.22 -3.59 -8.90
N VAL A 127 -3.13 -2.78 -9.42
CA VAL A 127 -3.60 -1.55 -8.78
C VAL A 127 -5.11 -1.38 -8.83
N MET A 128 -5.69 -0.61 -7.91
CA MET A 128 -7.15 -0.41 -7.85
C MET A 128 -7.69 0.60 -8.86
N MET A 129 -6.86 1.54 -9.32
CA MET A 129 -7.24 2.62 -10.25
C MET A 129 -8.00 2.13 -11.49
N THR A 130 -9.16 2.76 -11.73
CA THR A 130 -10.12 2.40 -12.78
C THR A 130 -9.53 2.54 -14.18
N ILE A 131 -8.67 3.53 -14.42
CA ILE A 131 -8.02 3.71 -15.73
C ILE A 131 -7.25 2.45 -16.19
N PHE A 132 -6.76 1.67 -15.23
CA PHE A 132 -6.08 0.39 -15.50
C PHE A 132 -7.04 -0.79 -15.44
N GLN A 133 -7.95 -0.82 -14.46
CA GLN A 133 -8.91 -1.92 -14.31
C GLN A 133 -9.98 -1.95 -15.41
N SER A 134 -10.18 -0.85 -16.14
CA SER A 134 -11.14 -0.76 -17.25
C SER A 134 -10.64 -1.38 -18.56
N GLN A 135 -9.32 -1.63 -18.69
CA GLN A 135 -8.79 -2.23 -19.91
C GLN A 135 -8.80 -3.76 -19.78
N ARG A 136 -9.46 -4.41 -20.74
CA ARG A 136 -9.63 -5.89 -20.77
C ARG A 136 -8.30 -6.63 -20.77
N ASP A 137 -7.33 -6.06 -21.47
CA ASP A 137 -6.00 -6.64 -21.68
C ASP A 137 -4.91 -5.79 -21.03
N TYR A 138 -5.23 -5.02 -19.96
CA TYR A 138 -4.18 -4.36 -19.20
C TYR A 138 -3.32 -5.43 -18.53
N ALA A 139 -2.29 -5.88 -19.25
CA ALA A 139 -1.31 -6.84 -18.81
C ALA A 139 -0.36 -6.16 -17.82
N PHE A 140 -0.89 -5.69 -16.69
CA PHE A 140 -0.26 -5.23 -15.44
C PHE A 140 1.00 -4.33 -15.49
N GLU A 141 1.48 -3.96 -16.67
CA GLU A 141 2.90 -3.63 -16.86
C GLU A 141 3.14 -2.69 -18.03
N ASN A 142 2.14 -2.40 -18.84
CA ASN A 142 2.26 -1.44 -19.94
C ASN A 142 1.70 -0.10 -19.51
N CYS A 143 2.46 0.65 -18.71
CA CYS A 143 2.02 1.97 -18.33
C CYS A 143 2.19 2.95 -19.50
N THR A 144 1.07 3.31 -20.12
CA THR A 144 0.99 4.29 -21.22
C THR A 144 0.73 5.72 -20.74
N TYR A 145 0.54 5.91 -19.44
CA TYR A 145 0.22 7.18 -18.80
C TYR A 145 1.40 7.59 -17.93
N ASP A 146 2.09 8.68 -18.28
CA ASP A 146 3.26 9.10 -17.53
C ASP A 146 2.92 9.86 -16.25
N GLY A 147 3.68 9.58 -15.19
CA GLY A 147 3.72 10.36 -13.96
C GLY A 147 2.83 9.87 -12.81
N ASP A 148 2.87 10.66 -11.74
CA ASP A 148 2.12 10.43 -10.51
C ASP A 148 0.70 11.02 -10.63
N MET A 149 -0.29 10.13 -10.73
CA MET A 149 -1.71 10.49 -10.92
C MET A 149 -2.41 10.92 -9.61
N LEU A 150 -1.67 11.02 -8.50
CA LEU A 150 -2.22 11.35 -7.18
C LEU A 150 -2.16 12.84 -6.87
N ARG A 151 -2.15 13.71 -7.87
CA ARG A 151 -2.19 15.18 -7.70
C ARG A 151 -3.47 15.75 -8.29
N GLU A 152 -3.79 16.98 -7.91
CA GLU A 152 -4.93 17.69 -8.48
C GLU A 152 -4.81 17.80 -10.01
N GLY A 153 -5.84 17.34 -10.73
CA GLY A 153 -5.88 17.36 -12.20
C GLY A 153 -5.01 16.31 -12.91
N ALA A 154 -4.19 15.54 -12.19
CA ALA A 154 -3.22 14.62 -12.78
C ALA A 154 -3.80 13.26 -13.21
N TYR A 155 -5.06 12.97 -12.87
CA TYR A 155 -5.75 11.75 -13.25
C TYR A 155 -6.67 12.02 -14.44
N ALA A 156 -6.13 11.87 -15.66
CA ALA A 156 -6.86 12.11 -16.92
C ALA A 156 -7.53 13.49 -17.01
N GLY A 157 -6.90 14.53 -16.47
CA GLY A 157 -7.41 15.91 -16.44
C GLY A 157 -8.29 16.24 -15.24
N PHE A 158 -8.54 15.28 -14.34
CA PHE A 158 -9.24 15.47 -13.07
C PHE A 158 -8.45 14.83 -11.92
N SER A 159 -9.06 14.70 -10.75
CA SER A 159 -8.42 14.15 -9.54
C SER A 159 -9.01 12.80 -9.18
N VAL A 160 -8.18 11.85 -8.73
CA VAL A 160 -8.66 10.57 -8.18
C VAL A 160 -9.69 10.79 -7.07
N HIS A 161 -10.77 10.01 -7.09
CA HIS A 161 -11.82 10.11 -6.08
C HIS A 161 -11.52 9.20 -4.88
N PRO A 162 -11.75 9.63 -3.62
CA PRO A 162 -11.45 8.80 -2.43
C PRO A 162 -12.13 7.42 -2.42
N PHE A 163 -13.36 7.31 -2.94
CA PHE A 163 -14.07 6.03 -3.07
C PHE A 163 -13.44 5.07 -4.09
N GLU A 164 -12.58 5.54 -4.98
CA GLU A 164 -11.87 4.69 -5.94
C GLU A 164 -10.65 4.02 -5.31
N LEU A 165 -9.90 4.76 -4.47
CA LEU A 165 -8.62 4.30 -3.93
C LEU A 165 -8.70 3.73 -2.53
N LEU A 166 -9.86 3.80 -1.86
CA LEU A 166 -10.09 3.56 -0.42
C LEU A 166 -9.34 4.53 0.49
N PHE A 167 -8.09 4.85 0.18
CA PHE A 167 -7.24 5.75 0.95
C PHE A 167 -6.64 6.80 0.04
N ILE A 168 -6.63 8.05 0.51
CA ILE A 168 -6.10 9.19 -0.26
C ILE A 168 -4.97 9.88 0.51
N LYS A 169 -3.96 10.36 -0.21
CA LYS A 169 -2.91 11.21 0.37
C LYS A 169 -3.48 12.58 0.70
N THR A 170 -3.25 13.03 1.92
CA THR A 170 -3.73 14.35 2.37
C THR A 170 -2.81 15.49 1.96
N ASN A 171 -1.60 15.19 1.48
CA ASN A 171 -0.55 16.15 1.16
C ASN A 171 -0.34 16.37 -0.36
N ARG A 172 -1.37 16.09 -1.18
CA ARG A 172 -1.28 16.18 -2.65
C ARG A 172 -2.15 17.28 -3.27
N GLY A 173 -2.86 18.05 -2.46
CA GLY A 173 -3.72 19.14 -2.92
C GLY A 173 -5.06 18.70 -3.52
N ILE A 174 -5.37 17.40 -3.54
CA ILE A 174 -6.68 16.92 -4.04
C ILE A 174 -7.79 17.38 -3.09
N ASN A 175 -8.50 18.43 -3.47
CA ASN A 175 -9.67 19.00 -2.79
C ASN A 175 -9.68 18.78 -1.26
N PRO A 176 -8.89 19.55 -0.50
CA PRO A 176 -8.75 19.36 0.95
C PRO A 176 -10.08 19.42 1.71
N LEU A 177 -11.02 20.27 1.27
CA LEU A 177 -12.34 20.40 1.87
C LEU A 177 -13.19 19.12 1.70
N MET A 178 -13.09 18.45 0.54
CA MET A 178 -13.74 17.16 0.33
C MET A 178 -13.17 16.10 1.28
N ILE A 179 -11.84 16.02 1.41
CA ILE A 179 -11.19 15.03 2.28
C ILE A 179 -11.58 15.27 3.75
N GLU A 180 -11.60 16.53 4.20
CA GLU A 180 -12.02 16.92 5.54
C GLU A 180 -13.46 16.50 5.84
N ASN A 181 -14.40 16.86 4.96
CA ASN A 181 -15.81 16.53 5.15
C ASN A 181 -16.07 15.03 5.08
N LEU A 182 -15.47 14.31 4.12
CA LEU A 182 -15.59 12.85 4.04
C LEU A 182 -15.04 12.17 5.30
N SER A 183 -13.91 12.65 5.84
CA SER A 183 -13.35 12.11 7.08
C SER A 183 -14.32 12.28 8.23
N LYS A 184 -14.85 13.50 8.40
CA LYS A 184 -15.86 13.81 9.43
C LYS A 184 -17.10 12.92 9.30
N TRP A 185 -17.64 12.74 8.09
CA TRP A 185 -18.84 11.94 7.90
C TRP A 185 -18.61 10.45 8.10
N VAL A 186 -17.44 9.92 7.72
CA VAL A 186 -17.07 8.53 8.02
C VAL A 186 -16.98 8.33 9.53
N ASP A 187 -16.31 9.23 10.26
CA ASP A 187 -16.23 9.15 11.73
C ASP A 187 -17.62 9.22 12.38
N GLN A 188 -18.47 10.13 11.91
CA GLN A 188 -19.85 10.29 12.38
C GLN A 188 -20.74 9.07 12.10
N SER A 189 -20.49 8.34 11.02
CA SER A 189 -21.27 7.15 10.66
C SER A 189 -21.12 6.02 11.69
N GLY A 190 -20.05 6.02 12.47
CA GLY A 190 -19.73 4.96 13.43
C GLY A 190 -19.34 3.62 12.78
N LEU A 191 -19.08 3.59 11.47
CA LEU A 191 -18.66 2.39 10.74
C LEU A 191 -17.38 1.81 11.35
N LYS A 192 -17.42 0.55 11.78
CA LYS A 192 -16.21 -0.18 12.20
C LYS A 192 -15.85 -1.21 11.17
N SER A 193 -14.54 -1.36 10.91
CA SER A 193 -14.05 -2.42 10.02
C SER A 193 -14.52 -3.81 10.48
N TYR A 194 -14.61 -4.06 11.80
CA TYR A 194 -15.10 -5.34 12.35
C TYR A 194 -16.56 -5.65 12.00
N ASP A 195 -17.37 -4.66 11.64
CA ASP A 195 -18.78 -4.88 11.31
C ASP A 195 -18.92 -5.47 9.89
N VAL A 196 -17.98 -5.15 9.00
CA VAL A 196 -18.01 -5.50 7.56
C VAL A 196 -16.92 -6.49 7.14
N CYS A 197 -15.74 -6.41 7.76
CA CYS A 197 -14.59 -7.29 7.56
C CYS A 197 -14.55 -8.34 8.66
N ARG A 198 -15.30 -9.43 8.46
CA ARG A 198 -15.32 -10.57 9.37
C ARG A 198 -14.34 -11.63 8.90
N GLU A 199 -13.77 -12.39 9.83
CA GLU A 199 -13.09 -13.63 9.51
C GLU A 199 -14.07 -14.55 8.77
N ARG A 200 -13.71 -14.97 7.56
CA ARG A 200 -14.42 -15.99 6.80
C ARG A 200 -13.76 -17.35 7.02
#